data_AF-A0A9F7R7T3-F1
#
_entry.id   AF-A0A9F7R7T3-F1
#
_cell.length_a   1.000
_cell.length_b   1.000
_cell.length_c   1.000
_cell.angle_alpha   90.00
_cell.angle_beta   90.00
_cell.angle_gamma   90.00
#
_symmetry.space_group_name_H-M   'P 1'
#
loop_
_entity.id
_entity.type
_entity.pdbx_description
1 polymer ?
#
loop_
_entity_poly.entity_id
_entity_poly.type
_entity_poly.pdbx_seq_one_letter_code
_entity_poly.pdbx_strand_id
1 'polypeptide(L)'
;MKLLIFGVILIATHTGAQDLEKRPVCYTQWFDRDNPTGNGDYETLKDLRAEYPKKICSKPLTIQAATLTGVPAESIGQVFQVYDTVLGFACVNSQQKNDECCLDYKVRFGCPCPWPPIKPEVE
;
A
#
# COMPACT_ATOMS: atom_id res chain seq x y z
N MET A 1 -19.98 59.64 -17.85
CA MET A 1 -19.15 60.24 -16.78
C MET A 1 -19.18 59.31 -15.58
N LYS A 2 -18.00 58.71 -15.26
CA LYS A 2 -17.55 58.06 -14.02
C LYS A 2 -18.50 57.15 -13.19
N LEU A 3 -18.15 55.86 -13.24
CA LEU A 3 -17.95 54.87 -12.16
C LEU A 3 -18.24 55.32 -10.71
N LEU A 4 -18.79 54.42 -9.88
CA LEU A 4 -18.06 53.83 -8.73
C LEU A 4 -18.68 52.47 -8.32
N ILE A 5 -17.79 51.49 -8.17
CA ILE A 5 -18.03 50.13 -7.68
C ILE A 5 -17.93 50.16 -6.15
N PHE A 6 -18.93 49.64 -5.44
CA PHE A 6 -18.79 49.07 -4.10
C PHE A 6 -19.39 47.65 -4.22
N GLY A 7 -18.62 46.57 -4.32
CA GLY A 7 -17.66 46.18 -3.31
C GLY A 7 -18.38 45.43 -2.17
N VAL A 8 -19.02 44.30 -2.47
CA VAL A 8 -19.19 43.23 -1.48
C VAL A 8 -18.79 41.92 -2.15
N ILE A 9 -17.52 41.61 -1.97
CA ILE A 9 -16.95 40.27 -2.09
C ILE A 9 -17.89 39.36 -1.29
N LEU A 10 -18.62 38.47 -1.96
CA LEU A 10 -19.19 37.32 -1.26
C LEU A 10 -17.97 36.49 -0.85
N ILE A 11 -17.48 36.75 0.36
CA ILE A 11 -16.53 35.90 1.06
C ILE A 11 -17.23 34.56 1.17
N ALA A 12 -16.89 33.64 0.26
CA ALA A 12 -17.15 32.24 0.49
C ALA A 12 -16.47 31.91 1.82
N THR A 13 -17.26 31.78 2.87
CA THR A 13 -16.81 31.21 4.14
C THR A 13 -16.43 29.78 3.81
N HIS A 14 -15.19 29.55 3.40
CA HIS A 14 -14.58 28.24 3.43
C HIS A 14 -14.55 27.84 4.91
N THR A 15 -15.60 27.17 5.36
CA THR A 15 -15.58 26.39 6.59
C THR A 15 -14.34 25.51 6.51
N GLY A 16 -13.35 25.83 7.36
CA GLY A 16 -12.08 25.15 7.46
C GLY A 16 -12.25 23.74 8.04
N ALA A 17 -12.81 22.84 7.26
CA ALA A 17 -12.26 21.50 7.16
C ALA A 17 -11.06 21.59 6.21
N GLN A 18 -9.97 22.15 6.74
CA GLN A 18 -8.67 22.09 6.09
C GLN A 18 -8.37 20.62 5.88
N ASP A 19 -8.21 20.27 4.60
CA ASP A 19 -7.63 19.06 4.05
C ASP A 19 -6.71 18.37 5.09
N LEU A 20 -7.13 17.19 5.56
CA LEU A 20 -6.24 16.28 6.26
C LEU A 20 -5.18 15.88 5.23
N GLU A 21 -4.09 16.66 5.18
CA GLU A 21 -2.95 16.54 4.28
C GLU A 21 -2.80 15.14 3.72
N LYS A 22 -2.99 15.00 2.41
CA LYS A 22 -2.64 13.78 1.67
C LYS A 22 -1.12 13.56 1.79
N ARG A 23 -0.68 12.98 2.92
CA ARG A 23 0.73 12.71 3.18
C ARG A 23 1.29 11.88 2.03
N PRO A 24 2.45 12.25 1.47
CA PRO A 24 3.04 11.48 0.40
C PRO A 24 3.33 10.05 0.87
N VAL A 25 3.09 9.10 -0.03
CA VAL A 25 3.31 7.66 0.21
C VAL A 25 4.64 7.28 -0.43
N CYS A 26 5.55 6.79 0.40
CA CYS A 26 6.83 6.23 -0.02
C CYS A 26 6.73 4.72 0.05
N TYR A 27 6.90 4.03 -1.08
CA TYR A 27 6.82 2.58 -1.13
C TYR A 27 8.11 1.93 -0.66
N THR A 28 7.98 0.81 0.05
CA THR A 28 9.10 -0.10 0.33
C THR A 28 9.64 -0.72 -0.97
N GLN A 29 10.76 -1.44 -0.86
CA GLN A 29 11.08 -2.47 -1.84
C GLN A 29 9.96 -3.52 -1.93
N TRP A 30 9.99 -4.33 -2.99
CA TRP A 30 9.17 -5.53 -3.09
C TRP A 30 9.73 -6.62 -2.14
N PHE A 31 8.83 -7.36 -1.51
CA PHE A 31 9.11 -8.52 -0.70
C PHE A 31 8.39 -9.72 -1.29
N ASP A 32 9.08 -10.85 -1.28
CA ASP A 32 8.71 -12.12 -1.87
C ASP A 32 9.37 -13.17 -0.97
N ARG A 33 8.62 -13.61 0.04
CA ARG A 33 9.11 -14.39 1.18
C ARG A 33 8.61 -15.82 1.13
N ASP A 34 7.43 -16.04 0.58
CA ASP A 34 6.86 -17.35 0.36
C ASP A 34 6.85 -17.66 -1.14
N ASN A 35 6.83 -18.94 -1.49
CA ASN A 35 6.58 -19.37 -2.87
C ASN A 35 5.23 -20.10 -2.87
N PRO A 36 4.54 -20.26 -4.02
CA PRO A 36 3.23 -20.92 -4.12
C PRO A 36 3.24 -22.44 -3.85
N THR A 37 4.22 -22.93 -3.10
CA THR A 37 4.37 -24.33 -2.72
C THR A 37 3.41 -24.71 -1.58
N GLY A 38 2.98 -25.97 -1.54
CA GLY A 38 2.06 -26.46 -0.52
C GLY A 38 0.65 -25.87 -0.66
N ASN A 39 0.23 -25.03 0.29
CA ASN A 39 -1.17 -24.61 0.42
C ASN A 39 -1.51 -23.27 -0.27
N GLY A 40 -0.54 -22.58 -0.85
CA GLY A 40 -0.74 -21.26 -1.44
C GLY A 40 0.52 -20.42 -1.36
N ASP A 41 0.34 -19.11 -1.42
CA ASP A 41 1.41 -18.12 -1.37
C ASP A 41 1.08 -17.03 -0.33
N TYR A 42 1.96 -16.85 0.65
CA TYR A 42 1.68 -16.12 1.90
C TYR A 42 2.71 -15.01 2.21
N GLU A 43 2.42 -13.81 1.70
CA GLU A 43 3.16 -12.58 1.98
C GLU A 43 2.59 -11.83 3.21
N THR A 44 2.54 -12.51 4.37
CA THR A 44 1.93 -11.94 5.59
C THR A 44 2.81 -10.83 6.19
N LEU A 45 2.19 -9.74 6.64
CA LEU A 45 2.93 -8.61 7.22
C LEU A 45 3.71 -9.00 8.49
N LYS A 46 3.20 -9.98 9.24
CA LYS A 46 3.88 -10.50 10.44
C LYS A 46 5.19 -11.20 10.05
N ASP A 47 5.14 -12.12 9.10
CA ASP A 47 6.30 -12.91 8.70
C ASP A 47 7.32 -12.03 7.97
N LEU A 48 6.84 -11.12 7.11
CA LEU A 48 7.68 -10.14 6.45
C LEU A 48 8.42 -9.23 7.43
N ARG A 49 7.79 -8.79 8.53
CA ARG A 49 8.48 -7.99 9.55
C ARG A 49 9.46 -8.80 10.38
N ALA A 50 9.23 -10.09 10.55
CA ALA A 50 10.14 -10.99 11.23
C ALA A 50 11.42 -11.21 10.40
N GLU A 51 11.28 -11.41 9.09
CA GLU A 51 12.39 -11.62 8.17
C GLU A 51 13.14 -10.33 7.80
N TYR A 52 12.39 -9.24 7.61
CA TYR A 52 12.91 -7.93 7.20
C TYR A 52 12.72 -6.86 8.29
N PRO A 53 13.43 -6.95 9.43
CA PRO A 53 13.23 -6.05 10.55
C PRO A 53 13.47 -4.59 10.17
N LYS A 54 12.52 -3.72 10.55
CA LYS A 54 12.54 -2.26 10.29
C LYS A 54 12.53 -1.87 8.80
N LYS A 55 12.22 -2.80 7.87
CA LYS A 55 12.10 -2.50 6.43
C LYS A 55 10.69 -2.10 5.99
N ILE A 56 9.70 -2.31 6.85
CA ILE A 56 8.31 -1.90 6.67
C ILE A 56 7.93 -1.01 7.86
N CYS A 57 7.30 0.14 7.60
CA CYS A 57 6.83 1.04 8.66
C CYS A 57 5.81 0.34 9.57
N SER A 58 5.65 0.84 10.80
CA SER A 58 4.77 0.25 11.81
C SER A 58 3.28 0.26 11.41
N LYS A 59 2.84 1.25 10.63
CA LYS A 59 1.48 1.37 10.11
C LYS A 59 1.51 1.70 8.61
N PRO A 60 1.48 0.69 7.73
CA PRO A 60 1.35 0.90 6.30
C PRO A 60 0.05 1.62 5.95
N LEU A 61 0.12 2.52 4.98
CA LEU A 61 -1.02 3.27 4.44
C LEU A 61 -1.68 2.53 3.28
N THR A 62 -0.87 1.85 2.46
CA THR A 62 -1.33 1.04 1.31
C THR A 62 -0.51 -0.23 1.21
N ILE A 63 -1.05 -1.20 0.46
CA ILE A 63 -0.35 -2.41 0.03
C ILE A 63 -0.52 -2.51 -1.49
N GLN A 64 0.50 -2.99 -2.17
CA GLN A 64 0.43 -3.43 -3.55
C GLN A 64 0.95 -4.85 -3.63
N ALA A 65 0.26 -5.71 -4.36
CA ALA A 65 0.70 -7.05 -4.72
C ALA A 65 0.78 -7.19 -6.25
N ALA A 66 1.79 -7.89 -6.72
CA ALA A 66 1.99 -8.21 -8.13
C ALA A 66 2.60 -9.59 -8.27
N THR A 67 2.42 -10.24 -9.40
CA THR A 67 3.19 -11.45 -9.72
C THR A 67 4.68 -11.12 -9.79
N LEU A 68 5.56 -12.13 -9.75
CA LEU A 68 6.99 -11.89 -9.95
C LEU A 68 7.32 -11.20 -11.29
N THR A 69 6.54 -11.49 -12.33
CA THR A 69 6.60 -10.84 -13.66
C THR A 69 6.07 -9.40 -13.68
N GLY A 70 5.51 -8.91 -12.57
CA GLY A 70 5.09 -7.51 -12.40
C GLY A 70 3.64 -7.24 -12.79
N VAL A 71 2.83 -8.27 -13.03
CA VAL A 71 1.40 -8.10 -13.32
C VAL A 71 0.67 -7.79 -12.02
N PRO A 72 -0.08 -6.67 -11.91
CA PRO A 72 -0.82 -6.34 -10.69
C PRO A 72 -1.79 -7.45 -10.30
N ALA A 73 -1.78 -7.87 -9.04
CA ALA A 73 -2.58 -9.00 -8.56
C ALA A 73 -4.09 -8.81 -8.81
N GLU A 74 -4.58 -7.57 -8.67
CA GLU A 74 -5.98 -7.20 -8.95
C GLU A 74 -6.41 -7.46 -10.41
N SER A 75 -5.47 -7.60 -11.35
CA SER A 75 -5.75 -7.86 -12.76
C SER A 75 -5.69 -9.34 -13.16
N ILE A 76 -5.26 -10.22 -12.26
CA ILE A 76 -5.08 -11.66 -12.54
C ILE A 76 -6.41 -12.42 -12.48
N GLY A 77 -7.31 -12.06 -11.56
CA GLY A 77 -8.58 -12.76 -11.34
C GLY A 77 -8.53 -13.91 -10.32
N GLN A 78 -7.39 -14.13 -9.66
CA GLN A 78 -7.28 -15.05 -8.52
C GLN A 78 -7.96 -14.49 -7.26
N VAL A 79 -8.40 -15.39 -6.38
CA VAL A 79 -9.06 -15.03 -5.12
C VAL A 79 -8.01 -14.91 -4.01
N PHE A 80 -7.96 -13.75 -3.35
CA PHE A 80 -7.03 -13.50 -2.25
C PHE A 80 -7.78 -13.56 -0.93
N GLN A 81 -7.34 -14.45 -0.03
CA GLN A 81 -7.91 -14.56 1.32
C GLN A 81 -7.61 -13.30 2.14
N VAL A 82 -6.43 -12.72 1.91
CA VAL A 82 -5.96 -11.50 2.57
C VAL A 82 -5.37 -10.58 1.50
N TYR A 83 -5.72 -9.30 1.55
CA TYR A 83 -5.11 -8.24 0.75
C TYR A 83 -5.34 -6.90 1.46
N ASP A 84 -4.57 -6.64 2.51
CA ASP A 84 -4.72 -5.43 3.31
C ASP A 84 -3.41 -5.04 4.05
N THR A 85 -3.41 -3.83 4.62
CA THR A 85 -2.23 -3.25 5.29
C THR A 85 -1.98 -3.76 6.71
N VAL A 86 -2.87 -4.59 7.26
CA VAL A 86 -2.82 -5.10 8.62
C VAL A 86 -2.27 -6.53 8.64
N LEU A 87 -2.78 -7.38 7.76
CA LEU A 87 -2.45 -8.79 7.68
C LEU A 87 -1.48 -9.11 6.54
N GLY A 88 -1.43 -8.29 5.48
CA GLY A 88 -0.54 -8.47 4.32
C GLY A 88 -1.28 -9.02 3.11
N PHE A 89 -0.75 -10.08 2.50
CA PHE A 89 -1.34 -10.73 1.35
C PHE A 89 -1.30 -12.26 1.51
N ALA A 90 -2.37 -12.93 1.07
CA ALA A 90 -2.42 -14.38 1.05
C ALA A 90 -3.30 -14.88 -0.10
N CYS A 91 -2.72 -15.71 -0.96
CA CYS A 91 -3.45 -16.55 -1.89
C CYS A 91 -3.48 -17.98 -1.35
N VAL A 92 -4.64 -18.64 -1.37
CA VAL A 92 -4.78 -20.03 -0.89
C VAL A 92 -5.22 -20.93 -2.05
N ASN A 93 -4.48 -22.01 -2.31
CA ASN A 93 -4.72 -22.91 -3.45
C ASN A 93 -6.16 -23.47 -3.44
N SER A 94 -6.66 -23.89 -2.28
CA SER A 94 -8.01 -24.45 -2.14
C SER A 94 -9.15 -23.44 -2.35
N GLN A 95 -8.86 -22.15 -2.52
CA GLN A 95 -9.84 -21.10 -2.80
C GLN A 95 -9.86 -20.67 -4.26
N GLN A 96 -8.92 -21.16 -5.07
CA GLN A 96 -8.87 -20.84 -6.48
C GLN A 96 -9.90 -21.65 -7.26
N LYS A 97 -10.33 -21.10 -8.40
CA LYS A 97 -11.32 -21.74 -9.27
C LYS A 97 -10.62 -22.62 -10.30
N ASN A 98 -11.38 -23.54 -10.92
CA ASN A 98 -10.92 -24.35 -12.04
C ASN A 98 -9.63 -25.15 -11.75
N ASP A 99 -9.47 -25.60 -10.51
CA ASP A 99 -8.28 -26.33 -10.04
C ASP A 99 -6.94 -25.56 -10.23
N GLU A 100 -7.00 -24.24 -10.38
CA GLU A 100 -5.81 -23.39 -10.43
C GLU A 100 -5.08 -23.39 -9.08
N CYS A 101 -3.76 -23.21 -9.13
CA CYS A 101 -2.96 -22.91 -7.95
C CYS A 101 -2.60 -21.43 -7.95
N CYS A 102 -2.32 -20.89 -6.76
CA CYS A 102 -1.82 -19.54 -6.60
C CYS A 102 -0.62 -19.28 -7.50
N LEU A 103 -0.62 -18.12 -8.14
CA LEU A 103 0.60 -17.58 -8.74
C LEU A 103 1.58 -17.18 -7.63
N ASP A 104 2.79 -16.88 -8.07
CA ASP A 104 3.89 -16.41 -7.23
C ASP A 104 3.85 -14.89 -7.12
N TYR A 105 3.59 -14.37 -5.92
CA TYR A 105 3.35 -12.95 -5.67
C TYR A 105 4.42 -12.32 -4.80
N LYS A 106 4.66 -11.03 -5.09
CA LYS A 106 5.44 -10.13 -4.26
C LYS A 106 4.58 -8.96 -3.81
N VAL A 107 4.86 -8.44 -2.62
CA VAL A 107 4.17 -7.28 -2.05
C VAL A 107 5.10 -6.11 -1.77
N ARG A 108 4.57 -4.90 -1.79
CA ARG A 108 5.22 -3.73 -1.20
C ARG A 108 4.20 -2.89 -0.44
N PHE A 109 4.68 -2.21 0.59
CA PHE A 109 3.85 -1.42 1.48
C PHE A 109 4.12 0.07 1.25
N GLY A 110 3.05 0.85 1.19
CA GLY A 110 3.13 2.30 1.21
C GLY A 110 3.28 2.80 2.64
N CYS A 111 4.32 3.57 2.90
CA CYS A 111 4.61 4.16 4.20
C CYS A 111 4.50 5.69 4.15
N PRO A 112 4.21 6.37 5.28
CA PRO A 112 4.33 7.83 5.34
C PRO A 112 5.75 8.25 4.98
N CYS A 113 5.91 9.18 4.05
CA CYS A 113 7.23 9.73 3.76
C CYS A 113 7.75 10.60 4.93
N PRO A 114 9.08 10.69 5.10
CA PRO A 114 10.10 9.98 4.34
C PRO A 114 10.19 8.50 4.74
N TRP A 115 10.32 7.62 3.73
CA TRP A 115 10.65 6.21 3.94
C TRP A 115 11.75 5.76 2.95
N PRO A 116 12.80 5.04 3.40
CA PRO A 116 13.10 4.72 4.79
C PRO A 116 13.37 5.98 5.64
N PRO A 117 13.27 5.91 6.98
CA PRO A 117 13.58 7.06 7.82
C PRO A 117 15.00 7.54 7.55
N ILE A 118 15.16 8.85 7.35
CA ILE A 118 16.48 9.47 7.21
C ILE A 118 17.22 9.21 8.52
N LYS A 119 18.32 8.45 8.47
CA LYS A 119 19.19 8.31 9.62
C LYS A 119 19.86 9.67 9.84
N PRO A 120 19.80 10.28 11.04
CA PRO A 120 20.64 11.43 11.32
C PRO A 120 22.10 10.98 11.18
N GLU A 121 22.86 11.71 10.36
CA GLU A 121 24.29 11.53 10.17
C GLU A 121 25.00 11.97 11.46
N VAL A 122 25.09 11.04 12.41
CA VAL A 122 25.94 11.19 13.60
C VAL A 122 26.60 9.84 13.86
N GLU A 123 27.74 9.64 13.20
CA GLU A 123 28.88 8.91 13.75
C GLU A 123 30.14 9.75 13.56
#